data_AF-A0A511D702-F1
#
_entry.id   AF-A0A511D702-F1
#
_cell.length_a   1.000
_cell.length_b   1.000
_cell.length_c   1.000
_cell.angle_alpha   90.00
_cell.angle_beta   90.00
_cell.angle_gamma   90.00
#
_symmetry.space_group_name_H-M   'P 1'
#
loop_
_entity.id
_entity.type
_entity.pdbx_description
1 polymer ?
#
loop_
_entity_poly.entity_id
_entity_poly.type
_entity_poly.pdbx_seq_one_letter_code
_entity_poly.pdbx_strand_id
1 'polypeptide(L)'
;MLAGYRGFGENPTREVGFAPLPGPPGGGQDLPMTLEPAQRTGDASGHRPADPPDRAERIPEPAGEQRRRQGREQWLRRRRLERQLHDGAALRISALSLQLGLFRHRVPADEAVLQESIDGLQDELHAVLQELRDVAGKIYPPLLDEAGLGPALRELADRADVPVHVTTTASRFGAAAEGAAYFAVGELLAVLAPGSGPVAVVVDAADGVLVLSLTGVDTRHAEVVDYQVRPLGGTVDVAAGGGTGTITARIPCE
;
A
#
# COMPACT_ATOMS: atom_id res chain seq x y z
N MET A 1 -37.60 -3.94 24.74
CA MET A 1 -37.93 -5.39 24.81
C MET A 1 -36.94 -6.08 23.88
N LEU A 2 -35.84 -6.59 24.45
CA LEU A 2 -34.68 -7.13 23.71
C LEU A 2 -34.78 -8.65 23.67
N ALA A 3 -34.93 -9.22 22.49
CA ALA A 3 -34.71 -10.63 22.16
C ALA A 3 -33.60 -10.65 21.11
N GLY A 4 -32.57 -11.49 21.11
CA GLY A 4 -32.33 -12.76 21.79
C GLY A 4 -31.47 -13.58 20.83
N TYR A 5 -30.19 -13.26 20.71
CA TYR A 5 -29.26 -14.01 19.87
C TYR A 5 -28.77 -15.25 20.64
N ARG A 6 -29.07 -16.45 20.12
CA ARG A 6 -28.68 -17.74 20.70
C ARG A 6 -27.93 -18.57 19.65
N GLY A 7 -26.68 -18.89 19.96
CA GLY A 7 -26.00 -20.16 19.64
C GLY A 7 -25.59 -20.44 18.20
N PHE A 8 -24.32 -20.19 17.87
CA PHE A 8 -23.62 -20.96 16.83
C PHE A 8 -22.73 -22.00 17.51
N GLY A 9 -22.99 -23.26 17.16
CA GLY A 9 -22.33 -24.44 17.68
C GLY A 9 -20.89 -24.57 17.19
N GLU A 10 -20.10 -25.18 18.06
CA GLU A 10 -18.72 -25.59 17.87
C GLU A 10 -18.60 -26.51 16.65
N ASN A 11 -17.67 -26.19 15.75
CA ASN A 11 -17.34 -27.02 14.60
C ASN A 11 -15.96 -27.67 14.87
N PRO A 12 -15.86 -29.01 14.98
CA PRO A 12 -14.61 -29.67 15.33
C PRO A 12 -13.63 -29.68 14.16
N THR A 13 -12.46 -29.10 14.40
CA THR A 13 -11.27 -29.11 13.53
C THR A 13 -10.87 -30.56 13.20
N ARG A 14 -11.09 -31.00 11.95
CA ARG A 14 -10.46 -32.22 11.43
C ARG A 14 -9.07 -31.86 10.90
N GLU A 15 -8.05 -32.20 11.69
CA GLU A 15 -6.66 -32.21 11.25
C GLU A 15 -6.47 -33.26 10.15
N VAL A 16 -6.04 -32.81 8.96
CA VAL A 16 -5.63 -33.69 7.86
C VAL A 16 -4.11 -33.84 7.97
N GLY A 17 -3.66 -34.98 8.49
CA GLY A 17 -2.24 -35.29 8.65
C GLY A 17 -1.53 -35.50 7.31
N PHE A 18 -0.51 -34.70 7.02
CA PHE A 18 0.45 -34.93 5.95
C PHE A 18 1.64 -35.76 6.50
N ALA A 19 1.96 -36.86 5.84
CA ALA A 19 3.13 -37.67 6.18
C ALA A 19 4.43 -37.04 5.60
N PRO A 20 5.56 -37.08 6.31
CA PRO A 20 6.83 -36.51 5.82
C PRO A 20 7.54 -37.47 4.85
N LEU A 21 8.18 -36.90 3.82
CA LEU A 21 9.02 -37.60 2.84
C LEU A 21 10.41 -37.96 3.42
N PRO A 22 11.04 -39.07 2.98
CA PRO A 22 12.33 -39.52 3.48
C PRO A 22 13.52 -38.68 2.94
N GLY A 23 14.49 -38.41 3.82
CA GLY A 23 15.75 -37.72 3.48
C GLY A 23 16.77 -38.62 2.76
N PRO A 24 17.79 -38.02 2.12
CA PRO A 24 18.78 -38.76 1.34
C PRO A 24 19.82 -39.47 2.23
N PRO A 25 20.34 -40.63 1.81
CA PRO A 25 21.34 -41.38 2.57
C PRO A 25 22.74 -40.74 2.47
N GLY A 26 23.40 -40.67 3.62
CA GLY A 26 24.82 -40.34 3.73
C GLY A 26 25.70 -41.49 3.24
N GLY A 27 26.81 -41.14 2.60
CA GLY A 27 27.89 -42.05 2.23
C GLY A 27 29.21 -41.32 2.35
N GLY A 28 29.86 -41.44 3.52
CA GLY A 28 31.26 -41.09 3.69
C GLY A 28 32.14 -42.19 3.12
N GLN A 29 33.23 -41.80 2.46
CA GLN A 29 34.44 -42.60 2.38
C GLN A 29 35.65 -41.68 2.54
N ASP A 30 36.37 -41.95 3.62
CA ASP A 30 37.67 -41.39 4.01
C ASP A 30 38.81 -42.29 3.51
N LEU A 31 40.01 -41.69 3.42
CA LEU A 31 41.38 -42.27 3.41
C LEU A 31 42.01 -42.72 2.06
N PRO A 32 43.36 -42.81 1.96
CA PRO A 32 44.39 -41.92 2.51
C PRO A 32 45.58 -41.63 1.54
N MET A 33 46.38 -40.64 1.97
CA MET A 33 47.82 -40.36 1.73
C MET A 33 48.63 -41.17 0.71
N THR A 34 49.44 -40.44 -0.07
CA THR A 34 50.86 -40.77 -0.23
C THR A 34 51.70 -39.49 -0.27
N LEU A 35 52.66 -39.39 0.66
CA LEU A 35 53.73 -38.40 0.73
C LEU A 35 54.97 -38.99 0.05
N GLU A 36 55.69 -38.23 -0.77
CA GLU A 36 57.16 -38.05 -0.65
C GLU A 36 57.71 -36.97 -1.61
N PRO A 37 58.90 -36.40 -1.30
CA PRO A 37 59.24 -35.01 -1.57
C PRO A 37 60.32 -34.81 -2.64
N ALA A 38 60.47 -33.59 -3.15
CA ALA A 38 61.68 -33.18 -3.85
C ALA A 38 62.01 -31.68 -3.64
N GLN A 39 62.93 -31.49 -2.69
CA GLN A 39 64.11 -30.60 -2.73
C GLN A 39 63.99 -29.10 -3.03
N ARG A 40 64.31 -28.37 -1.95
CA ARG A 40 64.92 -27.03 -1.82
C ARG A 40 65.76 -26.53 -3.01
N THR A 41 65.41 -25.31 -3.42
CA THR A 41 66.31 -24.15 -3.61
C THR A 41 65.37 -22.95 -3.54
N GLY A 42 65.41 -22.11 -2.50
CA GLY A 42 66.48 -21.14 -2.28
C GLY A 42 66.07 -19.82 -2.96
N ASP A 43 65.29 -18.99 -2.27
CA ASP A 43 65.60 -17.56 -2.13
C ASP A 43 64.58 -16.84 -1.25
N ALA A 44 65.11 -16.14 -0.26
CA ALA A 44 64.39 -15.30 0.65
C ALA A 44 64.06 -13.97 -0.04
N SER A 45 62.77 -13.67 -0.16
CA SER A 45 62.33 -12.28 -0.24
C SER A 45 60.98 -12.17 0.47
N GLY A 46 60.99 -11.49 1.61
CA GLY A 46 59.83 -11.30 2.46
C GLY A 46 58.79 -10.45 1.76
N HIS A 47 57.75 -11.10 1.22
CA HIS A 47 56.51 -10.45 0.85
C HIS A 47 55.44 -10.88 1.85
N ARG A 48 55.25 -10.07 2.90
CA ARG A 48 54.08 -10.18 3.78
C ARG A 48 52.86 -9.97 2.87
N PRO A 49 51.88 -10.89 2.81
CA PRO A 49 50.64 -10.61 2.09
C PRO A 49 50.02 -9.36 2.72
N ALA A 50 49.76 -8.35 1.89
CA ALA A 50 49.01 -7.18 2.29
C ALA A 50 47.68 -7.65 2.91
N ASP A 51 47.32 -7.06 4.06
CA ASP A 51 45.96 -7.17 4.59
C ASP A 51 44.97 -6.92 3.45
N PRO A 52 43.86 -7.69 3.36
CA PRO A 52 42.81 -7.38 2.39
C PRO A 52 42.42 -5.91 2.58
N PRO A 53 42.30 -5.11 1.50
CA PRO A 53 41.88 -3.74 1.64
C PRO A 53 40.55 -3.76 2.38
N ASP A 54 40.60 -3.05 3.49
CA ASP A 54 39.54 -2.49 4.28
C ASP A 54 38.15 -2.84 3.79
N ARG A 55 37.37 -3.48 4.67
CA ARG A 55 35.92 -3.65 4.51
C ARG A 55 35.40 -2.32 4.04
N ALA A 56 35.01 -2.22 2.76
CA ALA A 56 34.52 -1.01 2.14
C ALA A 56 33.64 -0.29 3.16
N GLU A 57 34.15 0.82 3.69
CA GLU A 57 33.42 1.65 4.63
C GLU A 57 32.10 1.92 3.93
N ARG A 58 31.04 1.24 4.41
CA ARG A 58 29.68 1.62 4.08
C ARG A 58 29.57 3.03 4.62
N ILE A 59 29.79 4.01 3.76
CA ILE A 59 29.51 5.41 4.05
C ILE A 59 28.07 5.37 4.57
N PRO A 60 27.83 5.68 5.85
CA PRO A 60 26.48 5.65 6.38
C PRO A 60 25.67 6.61 5.52
N GLU A 61 24.63 6.09 4.87
CA GLU A 61 23.73 6.93 4.09
C GLU A 61 23.30 8.10 4.97
N PRO A 62 23.34 9.34 4.45
CA PRO A 62 22.93 10.49 5.24
C PRO A 62 21.53 10.21 5.78
N ALA A 63 21.31 10.38 7.09
CA ALA A 63 20.11 9.89 7.78
C ALA A 63 18.77 10.35 7.14
N GLY A 64 18.79 11.40 6.30
CA GLY A 64 17.65 11.82 5.48
C GLY A 64 17.30 10.86 4.33
N GLU A 65 18.29 10.28 3.65
CA GLU A 65 18.09 9.39 2.51
C GLU A 65 17.50 8.04 2.95
N GLN A 66 18.04 7.47 4.03
CA GLN A 66 17.48 6.27 4.66
C GLN A 66 16.01 6.47 5.07
N ARG A 67 15.65 7.64 5.62
CA ARG A 67 14.24 7.95 5.98
C ARG A 67 13.36 8.07 4.75
N ARG A 68 13.82 8.75 3.70
CA ARG A 68 13.10 8.88 2.42
C ARG A 68 12.81 7.53 1.80
N ARG A 69 13.81 6.65 1.79
CA ARG A 69 13.67 5.28 1.31
C ARG A 69 12.64 4.50 2.11
N GLN A 70 12.69 4.56 3.44
CA GLN A 70 11.68 3.91 4.30
C GLN A 70 10.27 4.44 4.04
N GLY A 71 10.10 5.77 3.89
CA GLY A 71 8.82 6.37 3.54
C GLY A 71 8.29 5.89 2.17
N ARG A 72 9.16 5.79 1.16
CA ARG A 72 8.80 5.24 -0.15
C ARG A 72 8.39 3.77 -0.05
N GLU A 73 9.17 2.97 0.67
CA GLU A 73 8.87 1.56 0.90
C GLU A 73 7.53 1.36 1.62
N GLN A 74 7.18 2.24 2.56
CA GLN A 74 5.88 2.22 3.23
C GLN A 74 4.72 2.42 2.24
N TRP A 75 4.81 3.42 1.36
CA TRP A 75 3.76 3.67 0.36
C TRP A 75 3.67 2.55 -0.67
N LEU A 76 4.80 2.05 -1.17
CA LEU A 76 4.84 0.91 -2.09
C LEU A 76 4.27 -0.35 -1.43
N ARG A 77 4.47 -0.53 -0.12
CA ARG A 77 3.87 -1.63 0.64
C ARG A 77 2.35 -1.48 0.75
N ARG A 78 1.84 -0.26 1.02
CA ARG A 78 0.39 0.01 1.02
C ARG A 78 -0.23 -0.35 -0.32
N ARG A 79 0.35 0.16 -1.41
CA ARG A 79 -0.07 -0.17 -2.78
C ARG A 79 -0.07 -1.68 -3.05
N ARG A 80 1.01 -2.39 -2.68
CA ARG A 80 1.11 -3.84 -2.88
C ARG A 80 0.06 -4.60 -2.08
N LEU A 81 -0.19 -4.19 -0.84
CA LEU A 81 -1.20 -4.79 0.02
C LEU A 81 -2.59 -4.58 -0.54
N GLU A 82 -2.91 -3.37 -1.01
CA GLU A 82 -4.19 -3.12 -1.67
C GLU A 82 -4.36 -4.01 -2.90
N ARG A 83 -3.38 -4.07 -3.81
CA ARG A 83 -3.47 -4.94 -4.99
C ARG A 83 -3.65 -6.41 -4.63
N GLN A 84 -3.01 -6.88 -3.56
CA GLN A 84 -3.23 -8.25 -3.06
C GLN A 84 -4.67 -8.47 -2.58
N LEU A 85 -5.30 -7.48 -1.96
CA LEU A 85 -6.70 -7.55 -1.55
C LEU A 85 -7.63 -7.49 -2.77
N HIS A 86 -7.37 -6.58 -3.71
CA HIS A 86 -8.15 -6.40 -4.92
C HIS A 86 -8.04 -7.63 -5.84
N ASP A 87 -6.84 -7.98 -6.28
CA ASP A 87 -6.60 -9.09 -7.19
C ASP A 87 -6.87 -10.44 -6.51
N GLY A 88 -6.62 -10.57 -5.20
CA GLY A 88 -6.78 -11.84 -4.48
C GLY A 88 -8.20 -12.09 -4.01
N ALA A 89 -8.69 -11.25 -3.09
CA ALA A 89 -9.97 -11.48 -2.42
C ALA A 89 -11.14 -11.04 -3.31
N ALA A 90 -11.05 -9.90 -3.99
CA ALA A 90 -12.16 -9.41 -4.82
C ALA A 90 -12.41 -10.30 -6.04
N LEU A 91 -11.37 -10.84 -6.70
CA LEU A 91 -11.54 -11.81 -7.79
C LEU A 91 -12.20 -13.11 -7.29
N ARG A 92 -11.80 -13.62 -6.12
CA ARG A 92 -12.39 -14.83 -5.53
C ARG A 92 -13.86 -14.66 -5.17
N ILE A 93 -14.22 -13.53 -4.54
CA ILE A 93 -15.61 -13.21 -4.22
C ILE A 93 -16.43 -13.08 -5.51
N SER A 94 -15.91 -12.37 -6.52
CA SER A 94 -16.57 -12.21 -7.82
C SER A 94 -16.83 -13.56 -8.52
N ALA A 95 -15.85 -14.48 -8.46
CA ALA A 95 -16.01 -15.83 -8.99
C ALA A 95 -17.09 -16.63 -8.26
N LEU A 96 -17.16 -16.53 -6.93
CA LEU A 96 -18.22 -17.16 -6.13
C LEU A 96 -19.60 -16.59 -6.46
N SER A 97 -19.75 -15.27 -6.60
CA SER A 97 -21.01 -14.64 -7.01
C SER A 97 -21.47 -15.12 -8.39
N LEU A 98 -20.55 -15.28 -9.35
CA LEU A 98 -20.86 -15.83 -10.66
C LEU A 98 -21.28 -17.31 -10.58
N GLN A 99 -20.55 -18.14 -9.83
CA GLN A 99 -20.91 -19.55 -9.63
C GLN A 99 -22.28 -19.70 -9.00
N LEU A 100 -22.61 -18.85 -8.03
CA LEU A 100 -23.91 -18.82 -7.38
C LEU A 100 -25.03 -18.40 -8.34
N GLY A 101 -24.77 -17.42 -9.22
CA GLY A 101 -25.70 -17.03 -10.29
C GLY A 101 -25.94 -18.16 -11.31
N LEU A 102 -24.89 -18.91 -11.68
CA LEU A 102 -25.03 -20.10 -12.53
C LEU A 102 -25.83 -21.21 -11.83
N PHE A 103 -25.67 -21.36 -10.51
CA PHE A 103 -26.45 -22.31 -9.72
C PHE A 103 -27.93 -21.91 -9.66
N ARG A 104 -28.22 -20.62 -9.48
CA ARG A 104 -29.59 -20.05 -9.52
C ARG A 104 -30.35 -20.46 -10.78
N HIS A 105 -29.69 -20.37 -11.93
CA HIS A 105 -30.29 -20.74 -13.23
C HIS A 105 -30.60 -22.24 -13.38
N ARG A 106 -30.04 -23.10 -12.53
CA ARG A 106 -30.30 -24.55 -12.52
C ARG A 106 -31.39 -24.95 -11.53
N VAL A 107 -31.81 -24.04 -10.65
CA VAL A 107 -32.87 -24.29 -9.67
C VAL A 107 -34.23 -24.14 -10.36
N PRO A 108 -35.16 -25.10 -10.21
CA PRO A 108 -36.53 -24.99 -10.73
C PRO A 108 -37.24 -23.73 -10.24
N ALA A 109 -38.14 -23.19 -11.06
CA ALA A 109 -38.82 -21.92 -10.75
C ALA A 109 -39.86 -22.05 -9.61
N ASP A 110 -40.35 -23.26 -9.35
CA ASP A 110 -41.26 -23.60 -8.27
C ASP A 110 -40.57 -23.73 -6.90
N GLU A 111 -39.24 -23.80 -6.86
CA GLU A 111 -38.42 -23.84 -5.65
C GLU A 111 -38.18 -22.42 -5.08
N ALA A 112 -39.26 -21.66 -4.85
CA ALA A 112 -39.18 -20.24 -4.51
C ALA A 112 -38.30 -19.91 -3.28
N VAL A 113 -38.36 -20.74 -2.23
CA VAL A 113 -37.55 -20.55 -1.00
C VAL A 113 -36.05 -20.71 -1.28
N LEU A 114 -35.68 -21.64 -2.19
CA LEU A 114 -34.29 -21.86 -2.57
C LEU A 114 -33.79 -20.72 -3.46
N GLN A 115 -34.61 -20.23 -4.38
CA GLN A 115 -34.31 -19.04 -5.19
C GLN A 115 -34.06 -17.81 -4.31
N GLU A 116 -34.93 -17.54 -3.34
CA GLU A 116 -34.79 -16.44 -2.38
C GLU A 116 -33.52 -16.59 -1.53
N SER A 117 -33.20 -17.81 -1.08
CA SER A 117 -31.97 -18.07 -0.33
C SER A 117 -30.71 -17.80 -1.15
N ILE A 118 -30.74 -18.12 -2.46
CA ILE A 118 -29.64 -17.84 -3.37
C ILE A 118 -29.50 -16.33 -3.60
N ASP A 119 -30.61 -15.62 -3.81
CA ASP A 119 -30.61 -14.17 -3.97
C ASP A 119 -30.03 -13.47 -2.73
N GLY A 120 -30.43 -13.90 -1.53
CA GLY A 120 -29.86 -13.39 -0.27
C GLY A 120 -28.34 -13.62 -0.14
N LEU A 121 -27.84 -14.78 -0.55
CA LEU A 121 -26.40 -15.06 -0.58
C LEU A 121 -25.66 -14.21 -1.64
N GLN A 122 -26.30 -13.91 -2.77
CA GLN A 122 -25.72 -13.02 -3.78
C GLN A 122 -25.59 -11.59 -3.24
N ASP A 123 -26.62 -11.10 -2.56
CA ASP A 123 -26.62 -9.79 -1.91
C ASP A 123 -25.55 -9.71 -0.82
N GLU A 124 -25.41 -10.76 0.01
CA GLU A 124 -24.37 -10.82 1.03
C GLU A 124 -22.95 -10.82 0.42
N LEU A 125 -22.71 -11.58 -0.64
CA LEU A 125 -21.43 -11.55 -1.36
C LEU A 125 -21.16 -10.16 -1.97
N HIS A 126 -22.19 -9.48 -2.47
CA HIS A 126 -22.05 -8.11 -2.97
C HIS A 126 -21.68 -7.14 -1.84
N ALA A 127 -22.34 -7.23 -0.69
CA ALA A 127 -22.04 -6.41 0.48
C ALA A 127 -20.59 -6.62 0.96
N VAL A 128 -20.13 -7.88 1.05
CA VAL A 128 -18.75 -8.22 1.41
C VAL A 128 -17.76 -7.65 0.39
N LEU A 129 -18.07 -7.68 -0.90
CA LEU A 129 -17.23 -7.08 -1.94
C LEU A 129 -17.11 -5.56 -1.78
N GLN A 130 -18.20 -4.87 -1.42
CA GLN A 130 -18.17 -3.43 -1.15
C GLN A 130 -17.35 -3.11 0.10
N GLU A 131 -17.55 -3.85 1.20
CA GLU A 131 -16.77 -3.65 2.42
C GLU A 131 -15.26 -3.88 2.17
N LEU A 132 -14.90 -4.89 1.38
CA LEU A 132 -13.52 -5.12 0.97
C LEU A 132 -12.96 -3.93 0.17
N ARG A 133 -13.75 -3.35 -0.74
CA ARG A 133 -13.35 -2.17 -1.52
C ARG A 133 -13.18 -0.94 -0.64
N ASP A 134 -14.06 -0.74 0.33
CA ASP A 134 -13.95 0.35 1.30
C ASP A 134 -12.68 0.23 2.14
N VAL A 135 -12.34 -0.99 2.58
CA VAL A 135 -11.09 -1.26 3.31
C VAL A 135 -9.87 -1.06 2.40
N ALA A 136 -9.89 -1.58 1.18
CA ALA A 136 -8.82 -1.45 0.21
C ALA A 136 -8.55 0.03 -0.14
N GLY A 137 -9.61 0.81 -0.37
CA GLY A 137 -9.52 2.25 -0.66
C GLY A 137 -8.90 3.06 0.47
N LYS A 138 -9.10 2.67 1.73
CA LYS A 138 -8.42 3.28 2.90
C LYS A 138 -6.93 2.96 2.97
N ILE A 139 -6.47 1.89 2.31
CA ILE A 139 -5.05 1.51 2.27
C ILE A 139 -4.34 2.25 1.13
N TYR A 140 -4.87 2.13 -0.08
CA TYR A 140 -4.39 2.81 -1.29
C TYR A 140 -5.50 2.83 -2.34
N PRO A 141 -6.03 3.97 -2.77
CA PRO A 141 -7.16 3.99 -3.70
C PRO A 141 -6.82 3.35 -5.06
N PRO A 142 -7.60 2.36 -5.56
CA PRO A 142 -7.35 1.74 -6.86
C PRO A 142 -7.36 2.76 -8.01
N LEU A 143 -8.24 3.77 -7.93
CA LEU A 143 -8.33 4.84 -8.93
C LEU A 143 -7.03 5.64 -9.08
N LEU A 144 -6.21 5.69 -8.02
CA LEU A 144 -4.90 6.34 -8.06
C LEU A 144 -3.95 5.59 -9.01
N ASP A 145 -3.97 4.26 -8.98
CA ASP A 145 -3.22 3.40 -9.90
C ASP A 145 -3.78 3.52 -11.33
N GLU A 146 -5.10 3.41 -11.48
CA GLU A 146 -5.76 3.32 -12.79
C GLU A 146 -5.77 4.64 -13.54
N ALA A 147 -6.08 5.74 -12.87
CA ALA A 147 -6.36 7.03 -13.51
C ALA A 147 -5.44 8.18 -13.04
N GLY A 148 -4.67 7.97 -11.97
CA GLY A 148 -3.69 8.93 -11.45
C GLY A 148 -4.28 9.89 -10.43
N LEU A 149 -3.43 10.79 -9.92
CA LEU A 149 -3.78 11.67 -8.81
C LEU A 149 -4.97 12.59 -9.10
N GLY A 150 -5.03 13.17 -10.30
CA GLY A 150 -6.09 14.10 -10.69
C GLY A 150 -7.50 13.51 -10.56
N PRO A 151 -7.82 12.44 -11.30
CA PRO A 151 -9.10 11.75 -11.19
C PRO A 151 -9.40 11.26 -9.75
N ALA A 152 -8.42 10.71 -9.05
CA ALA A 152 -8.58 10.26 -7.67
C ALA A 152 -8.96 11.42 -6.72
N LEU A 153 -8.34 12.59 -6.86
CA LEU A 153 -8.68 13.76 -6.06
C LEU A 153 -10.07 14.33 -6.39
N ARG A 154 -10.55 14.20 -7.64
CA ARG A 154 -11.92 14.60 -8.00
C ARG A 154 -12.95 13.67 -7.36
N GLU A 155 -12.73 12.37 -7.38
CA GLU A 155 -13.59 11.41 -6.67
C GLU A 155 -13.60 11.66 -5.15
N LEU A 156 -12.45 12.06 -4.58
CA LEU A 156 -12.37 12.48 -3.19
C LEU A 156 -13.17 13.78 -2.95
N ALA A 157 -13.05 14.77 -3.85
CA ALA A 157 -13.78 16.03 -3.79
C ALA A 157 -15.30 15.84 -3.83
N ASP A 158 -15.80 14.93 -4.67
CA ASP A 158 -17.23 14.64 -4.82
C ASP A 158 -17.88 14.07 -3.54
N ARG A 159 -17.06 13.51 -2.64
CA ARG A 159 -17.50 12.89 -1.38
C ARG A 159 -17.23 13.77 -0.14
N ALA A 160 -16.60 14.93 -0.31
CA ALA A 160 -16.25 15.79 0.80
C ALA A 160 -17.46 16.59 1.32
N ASP A 161 -17.50 16.86 2.63
CA ASP A 161 -18.54 17.69 3.28
C ASP A 161 -18.37 19.19 3.02
N VAL A 162 -17.38 19.58 2.20
CA VAL A 162 -17.06 20.96 1.83
C VAL A 162 -16.89 21.07 0.32
N PRO A 163 -17.16 22.22 -0.30
CA PRO A 163 -16.93 22.40 -1.73
C PRO A 163 -15.43 22.31 -2.05
N VAL A 164 -15.02 21.40 -2.94
CA VAL A 164 -13.62 21.24 -3.34
C VAL A 164 -13.47 21.42 -4.84
N HIS A 165 -12.51 22.24 -5.25
CA HIS A 165 -12.17 22.47 -6.66
C HIS A 165 -10.77 21.95 -6.95
N VAL A 166 -10.68 20.92 -7.78
CA VAL A 166 -9.41 20.27 -8.14
C VAL A 166 -8.93 20.72 -9.51
N THR A 167 -7.73 21.29 -9.56
CA THR A 167 -6.99 21.61 -10.79
C THR A 167 -5.70 20.82 -10.83
N THR A 168 -5.41 20.15 -11.95
CA THR A 168 -4.18 19.37 -12.12
C THR A 168 -3.58 19.64 -13.49
N THR A 169 -2.30 19.95 -13.55
CA THR A 169 -1.58 20.21 -14.82
C THR A 169 -0.79 19.00 -15.32
N ALA A 170 -0.48 18.05 -14.44
CA ALA A 170 0.25 16.82 -14.77
C ALA A 170 -0.66 15.59 -14.74
N SER A 171 -0.31 14.56 -15.52
CA SER A 171 -1.11 13.33 -15.63
C SER A 171 -0.60 12.16 -14.79
N ARG A 172 0.70 12.08 -14.44
CA ARG A 172 1.28 11.01 -13.61
C ARG A 172 2.50 11.44 -12.80
N PHE A 173 2.58 10.94 -11.57
CA PHE A 173 3.74 11.05 -10.68
C PHE A 173 4.15 9.67 -10.13
N GLY A 174 5.26 9.61 -9.40
CA GLY A 174 5.67 8.39 -8.70
C GLY A 174 4.61 7.94 -7.69
N ALA A 175 4.33 6.62 -7.63
CA ALA A 175 3.22 6.07 -6.83
C ALA A 175 3.26 6.46 -5.33
N ALA A 176 4.46 6.64 -4.78
CA ALA A 176 4.64 7.12 -3.41
C ALA A 176 4.24 8.60 -3.26
N ALA A 177 4.63 9.45 -4.20
CA ALA A 177 4.26 10.87 -4.20
C ALA A 177 2.76 11.07 -4.43
N GLU A 178 2.16 10.31 -5.36
CA GLU A 178 0.71 10.31 -5.57
C GLU A 178 -0.04 9.85 -4.31
N GLY A 179 0.42 8.79 -3.66
CA GLY A 179 -0.16 8.30 -2.40
C GLY A 179 -0.09 9.35 -1.30
N ALA A 180 1.09 9.92 -1.05
CA ALA A 180 1.27 10.96 -0.05
C ALA A 180 0.38 12.19 -0.31
N ALA A 181 0.30 12.66 -1.56
CA ALA A 181 -0.56 13.78 -1.93
C ALA A 181 -2.05 13.46 -1.72
N TYR A 182 -2.52 12.30 -2.19
CA TYR A 182 -3.91 11.89 -2.04
C TYR A 182 -4.34 11.85 -0.57
N PHE A 183 -3.56 11.16 0.27
CA PHE A 183 -3.89 11.03 1.68
C PHE A 183 -3.70 12.35 2.44
N ALA A 184 -2.75 13.20 2.04
CA ALA A 184 -2.64 14.55 2.61
C ALA A 184 -3.92 15.38 2.39
N VAL A 185 -4.49 15.33 1.18
CA VAL A 185 -5.75 16.01 0.87
C VAL A 185 -6.91 15.36 1.63
N GLY A 186 -7.01 14.03 1.62
CA GLY A 186 -8.09 13.32 2.31
C GLY A 186 -8.15 13.60 3.80
N GLU A 187 -7.01 13.52 4.49
CA GLU A 187 -6.92 13.80 5.92
C GLU A 187 -7.20 15.28 6.21
N LEU A 188 -6.72 16.20 5.37
CA LEU A 188 -7.04 17.62 5.51
C LEU A 188 -8.55 17.86 5.39
N LEU A 189 -9.20 17.30 4.37
CA LEU A 189 -10.65 17.47 4.16
C LEU A 189 -11.46 16.86 5.32
N ALA A 190 -11.02 15.72 5.87
CA ALA A 190 -11.69 15.05 6.98
C ALA A 190 -11.66 15.84 8.30
N VAL A 191 -10.70 16.75 8.49
CA VAL A 191 -10.63 17.60 9.69
C VAL A 191 -11.37 18.93 9.53
N LEU A 192 -11.83 19.28 8.33
CA LEU A 192 -12.59 20.50 8.11
C LEU A 192 -14.02 20.35 8.67
N ALA A 193 -14.52 21.43 9.27
CA ALA A 193 -15.88 21.43 9.80
C ALA A 193 -16.90 21.42 8.65
N PRO A 194 -18.04 20.73 8.80
CA PRO A 194 -19.14 20.82 7.84
C PRO A 194 -19.54 22.29 7.62
N GLY A 195 -19.72 22.69 6.37
CA GLY A 195 -20.03 24.07 6.01
C GLY A 195 -18.83 25.03 6.01
N SER A 196 -17.60 24.52 6.09
CA SER A 196 -16.40 25.32 5.78
C SER A 196 -16.45 25.86 4.35
N GLY A 197 -15.72 26.95 4.09
CA GLY A 197 -15.63 27.57 2.77
C GLY A 197 -15.01 26.65 1.70
N PRO A 198 -15.06 27.06 0.42
CA PRO A 198 -14.52 26.26 -0.67
C PRO A 198 -13.01 26.07 -0.55
N VAL A 199 -12.54 24.85 -0.82
CA VAL A 199 -11.12 24.48 -0.85
C VAL A 199 -10.66 24.36 -2.30
N ALA A 200 -9.61 25.09 -2.66
CA ALA A 200 -8.96 24.90 -3.96
C ALA A 200 -7.74 23.98 -3.79
N VAL A 201 -7.73 22.89 -4.54
CA VAL A 201 -6.64 21.91 -4.61
C VAL A 201 -5.98 22.05 -5.97
N VAL A 202 -4.73 22.51 -5.98
CA VAL A 202 -3.95 22.65 -7.20
C VAL A 202 -2.76 21.69 -7.14
N VAL A 203 -2.62 20.88 -8.19
CA VAL A 203 -1.52 19.93 -8.35
C VAL A 203 -0.70 20.33 -9.58
N ASP A 204 0.55 20.69 -9.33
CA ASP A 204 1.52 21.06 -10.36
C ASP A 204 2.77 20.18 -10.30
N ALA A 205 3.53 20.20 -11.40
CA ALA A 205 4.82 19.53 -11.52
C ALA A 205 5.92 20.57 -11.78
N ALA A 206 6.99 20.53 -10.98
CA ALA A 206 8.16 21.36 -11.17
C ALA A 206 9.43 20.53 -10.90
N ASP A 207 10.30 20.37 -11.90
CA ASP A 207 11.63 19.75 -11.75
C ASP A 207 11.64 18.38 -11.02
N GLY A 208 10.69 17.50 -11.36
CA GLY A 208 10.57 16.19 -10.70
C GLY A 208 9.99 16.24 -9.28
N VAL A 209 9.34 17.34 -8.92
CA VAL A 209 8.65 17.56 -7.66
C VAL A 209 7.16 17.81 -7.94
N LEU A 210 6.31 17.11 -7.21
CA LEU A 210 4.86 17.35 -7.14
C LEU A 210 4.64 18.50 -6.17
N VAL A 211 4.01 19.57 -6.66
CA VAL A 211 3.63 20.74 -5.87
C VAL A 211 2.12 20.69 -5.64
N LEU A 212 1.73 20.48 -4.39
CA LEU A 212 0.34 20.45 -3.94
C LEU A 212 0.02 21.75 -3.20
N SER A 213 -0.89 22.56 -3.73
CA SER A 213 -1.35 23.79 -3.09
C SER A 213 -2.80 23.65 -2.64
N LEU A 214 -3.05 23.93 -1.36
CA LEU A 214 -4.35 23.79 -0.71
C LEU A 214 -4.75 25.16 -0.16
N THR A 215 -5.67 25.83 -0.85
CA THR A 215 -6.08 27.21 -0.54
C THR A 215 -7.48 27.23 0.06
N GLY A 216 -7.73 28.17 0.97
CA GLY A 216 -9.03 28.32 1.63
C GLY A 216 -9.16 27.49 2.90
N VAL A 217 -8.04 27.02 3.44
CA VAL A 217 -7.98 26.19 4.65
C VAL A 217 -7.29 26.91 5.80
N ASP A 218 -7.58 26.53 7.03
CA ASP A 218 -6.83 27.02 8.20
C ASP A 218 -5.41 26.43 8.16
N THR A 219 -4.39 27.29 8.15
CA THR A 219 -2.98 26.90 8.09
C THR A 219 -2.53 26.11 9.31
N ARG A 220 -3.31 26.11 10.40
CA ARG A 220 -3.07 25.26 11.57
C ARG A 220 -3.20 23.76 11.30
N HIS A 221 -3.64 23.36 10.11
CA HIS A 221 -3.75 21.96 9.68
C HIS A 221 -2.56 21.51 8.81
N ALA A 222 -1.51 22.34 8.69
CA ALA A 222 -0.33 22.03 7.89
C ALA A 222 0.41 20.77 8.39
N GLU A 223 0.32 20.44 9.67
CA GLU A 223 0.87 19.23 10.26
C GLU A 223 0.20 17.95 9.74
N VAL A 224 -1.09 18.01 9.40
CA VAL A 224 -1.82 16.89 8.79
C VAL A 224 -1.21 16.56 7.43
N VAL A 225 -0.89 17.61 6.66
CA VAL A 225 -0.22 17.50 5.36
C VAL A 225 1.24 17.06 5.54
N ASP A 226 1.98 17.66 6.48
CA ASP A 226 3.39 17.33 6.77
C ASP A 226 3.57 15.85 7.10
N TYR A 227 2.65 15.28 7.88
CA TYR A 227 2.70 13.87 8.28
C TYR A 227 2.76 12.91 7.08
N GLN A 228 2.07 13.22 5.98
CA GLN A 228 2.03 12.36 4.80
C GLN A 228 3.24 12.58 3.88
N VAL A 229 3.74 13.81 3.78
CA VAL A 229 4.76 14.19 2.77
C VAL A 229 6.20 14.14 3.28
N ARG A 230 6.42 14.42 4.58
CA ARG A 230 7.74 14.46 5.19
C ARG A 230 8.50 13.13 5.19
N PRO A 231 7.86 11.96 5.33
CA PRO A 231 8.53 10.66 5.17
C PRO A 231 9.17 10.47 3.79
N LEU A 232 8.65 11.14 2.75
CA LEU A 232 9.23 11.14 1.39
C LEU A 232 10.30 12.22 1.19
N GLY A 233 10.64 12.96 2.26
CA GLY A 233 11.53 14.10 2.17
C GLY A 233 10.88 15.34 1.58
N GLY A 234 9.55 15.37 1.53
CA GLY A 234 8.80 16.55 1.15
C GLY A 234 8.86 17.65 2.20
N THR A 235 8.43 18.83 1.80
CA THR A 235 8.36 20.03 2.66
C THR A 235 6.98 20.65 2.60
N VAL A 236 6.59 21.33 3.67
CA VAL A 236 5.32 22.07 3.76
C VAL A 236 5.61 23.52 4.13
N ASP A 237 5.04 24.45 3.37
CA ASP A 237 5.06 25.88 3.64
C ASP A 237 3.63 26.40 3.81
N VAL A 238 3.46 27.43 4.63
CA VAL A 238 2.16 28.07 4.86
C VAL A 238 2.22 29.55 4.52
N ALA A 239 1.19 30.04 3.83
CA ALA A 239 0.97 31.45 3.59
C ALA A 239 -0.37 31.84 4.21
N ALA A 240 -0.36 32.72 5.21
CA ALA A 240 -1.57 33.19 5.86
C ALA A 240 -2.32 34.20 4.96
N GLY A 241 -3.64 34.04 4.86
CA GLY A 241 -4.58 35.07 4.41
C GLY A 241 -5.43 35.54 5.58
N GLY A 242 -6.19 36.63 5.40
CA GLY A 242 -7.02 37.25 6.45
C GLY A 242 -8.24 36.43 6.89
N GLY A 243 -8.02 35.18 7.33
CA GLY A 243 -9.03 34.24 7.85
C GLY A 243 -8.74 32.78 7.49
N THR A 244 -8.33 32.53 6.25
CA THR A 244 -7.85 31.24 5.74
C THR A 244 -6.57 31.47 4.94
N GLY A 245 -5.74 30.43 4.78
CA GLY A 245 -4.46 30.54 4.09
C GLY A 245 -4.28 29.49 2.99
N THR A 246 -3.03 29.37 2.57
CA THR A 246 -2.58 28.37 1.60
C THR A 246 -1.54 27.47 2.26
N ILE A 247 -1.74 26.17 2.20
CA ILE A 247 -0.75 25.15 2.57
C ILE A 247 -0.15 24.62 1.27
N THR A 248 1.17 24.74 1.10
CA THR A 248 1.88 24.25 -0.08
C THR A 248 2.82 23.13 0.31
N ALA A 249 2.59 21.92 -0.20
CA ALA A 249 3.47 20.79 -0.04
C ALA A 249 4.28 20.52 -1.31
N ARG A 250 5.57 20.21 -1.15
CA ARG A 250 6.47 19.81 -2.24
C ARG A 250 6.95 18.39 -1.99
N ILE A 251 6.69 17.48 -2.92
CA ILE A 251 6.93 16.04 -2.77
C ILE A 251 7.84 15.56 -3.90
N PRO A 252 9.03 15.02 -3.64
CA PRO A 252 9.89 14.46 -4.67
C PRO A 252 9.21 13.27 -5.40
N CYS A 253 9.29 13.23 -6.73
CA CYS A 253 8.55 12.27 -7.58
C CYS A 253 9.34 11.03 -8.05
N GLU A 254 10.55 10.80 -7.52
CA GLU A 254 11.45 9.73 -7.98
C GLU A 254 10.82 8.34 -8.11
#